data_AF-A0A349GT75-F1
#
_entry.id   AF-A0A349GT75-F1
#
_cell.length_a   1.000
_cell.length_b   1.000
_cell.length_c   1.000
_cell.angle_alpha   90.00
_cell.angle_beta   90.00
_cell.angle_gamma   90.00
#
_symmetry.space_group_name_H-M   'P 1'
#
loop_
_entity.id
_entity.type
_entity.pdbx_description
1 polymer ?
#
loop_
_entity_poly.entity_id
_entity_poly.type
_entity_poly.pdbx_seq_one_letter_code
_entity_poly.pdbx_strand_id
1 'polypeptide(L)'
;MTGKDLSVGPFREWYVSTWIKAGDNSSDNSFSKTGDSGGLWHNGIGIGTDVDLPWYGTTGLNLLATYKREDYQSSGEGKWDGYSLQWNWFKPLHFFENGTFVSYQGYVTYDFGADEIAEDAGRTKDSLQMYNGIYWHNNSWAIGYGLKVYNNMANFDDGSSATGVTQDTSGVGHYFDIGYKF
;
A
#
# COMPACT_ATOMS: atom_id res chain seq x y z
N MET A 1 8.25 -24.13 -1.52
CA MET A 1 7.89 -24.56 -2.89
C MET A 1 9.07 -25.17 -3.66
N THR A 2 10.26 -24.59 -3.60
CA THR A 2 11.42 -25.04 -4.39
C THR A 2 12.23 -26.18 -3.76
N GLY A 3 12.07 -26.42 -2.45
CA GLY A 3 12.90 -27.37 -1.70
C GLY A 3 14.37 -26.94 -1.55
N LYS A 4 14.68 -25.67 -1.82
CA LYS A 4 16.03 -25.11 -1.77
C LYS A 4 16.08 -23.91 -0.82
N ASP A 5 17.23 -23.74 -0.18
CA ASP A 5 17.59 -22.48 0.48
C ASP A 5 17.95 -21.46 -0.61
N LEU A 6 17.19 -20.36 -0.65
CA LEU A 6 17.37 -19.26 -1.57
C LEU A 6 17.86 -17.98 -0.85
N SER A 7 18.24 -18.10 0.43
CA SER A 7 18.73 -16.97 1.21
C SER A 7 20.06 -16.45 0.67
N VAL A 8 20.22 -15.13 0.67
CA VAL A 8 21.44 -14.44 0.22
C VAL A 8 21.63 -13.21 1.10
N GLY A 9 22.67 -13.20 1.93
CA GLY A 9 22.97 -12.05 2.80
C GLY A 9 21.79 -11.73 3.75
N PRO A 10 21.23 -10.49 3.73
CA PRO A 10 20.10 -10.12 4.57
C PRO A 10 18.75 -10.65 4.06
N PHE A 11 18.68 -11.18 2.83
CA PHE A 11 17.46 -11.72 2.22
C PHE A 11 17.28 -13.17 2.68
N ARG A 12 16.16 -13.47 3.36
CA ARG A 12 15.94 -14.73 4.07
C ARG A 12 15.06 -15.69 3.29
N GLU A 13 13.82 -15.28 3.06
CA GLU A 13 12.84 -16.07 2.34
C GLU A 13 12.37 -15.31 1.11
N TRP A 14 12.04 -16.04 0.05
CA TRP A 14 11.52 -15.50 -1.19
C TRP A 14 10.16 -16.12 -1.48
N TYR A 15 9.22 -15.29 -1.90
CA TYR A 15 7.84 -15.69 -2.15
C TYR A 15 7.27 -15.01 -3.38
N VAL A 16 6.24 -15.63 -3.96
CA VAL A 16 5.36 -14.95 -4.91
C VAL A 16 4.47 -14.04 -4.09
N SER A 17 4.58 -12.73 -4.31
CA SER A 17 3.79 -11.73 -3.61
C SER A 17 2.61 -11.30 -4.46
N THR A 18 1.47 -11.07 -3.81
CA THR A 18 0.24 -10.61 -4.45
C THR A 18 -0.49 -9.62 -3.56
N TRP A 19 -1.18 -8.65 -4.15
CA TRP A 19 -2.14 -7.80 -3.44
C TRP A 19 -3.37 -7.55 -4.30
N ILE A 20 -4.49 -7.22 -3.66
CA ILE A 20 -5.72 -6.79 -4.33
C ILE A 20 -6.16 -5.47 -3.70
N LYS A 21 -6.43 -4.45 -4.53
CA LYS A 21 -7.18 -3.24 -4.12
C LYS A 21 -8.52 -3.32 -4.81
N ALA A 22 -9.59 -3.31 -4.02
CA ALA A 22 -10.95 -3.33 -4.51
C ALA A 22 -11.74 -2.18 -3.88
N GLY A 23 -12.57 -1.52 -4.66
CA GLY A 23 -13.44 -0.43 -4.25
C GLY A 23 -14.56 -0.25 -5.26
N ASP A 24 -15.64 0.40 -4.84
CA ASP A 24 -16.79 0.66 -5.68
C ASP A 24 -17.05 2.17 -5.76
N ASN A 25 -17.60 2.62 -6.88
CA ASN A 25 -18.04 4.00 -7.14
C ASN A 25 -19.58 4.11 -7.18
N SER A 26 -20.30 3.00 -6.99
CA SER A 26 -21.75 3.01 -6.99
C SER A 26 -22.31 3.54 -5.67
N SER A 27 -23.41 4.30 -5.76
CA SER A 27 -24.24 4.63 -4.60
C SER A 27 -25.06 3.43 -4.09
N ASP A 28 -24.98 2.27 -4.76
CA ASP A 28 -25.76 1.06 -4.49
C ASP A 28 -24.93 -0.19 -4.10
N ASN A 29 -23.60 -0.06 -3.95
CA ASN A 29 -22.65 -1.15 -3.69
C ASN A 29 -22.72 -2.33 -4.68
N SER A 30 -23.18 -2.10 -5.92
CA SER A 30 -23.10 -3.14 -6.94
C SER A 30 -21.71 -3.14 -7.60
N PHE A 31 -20.94 -4.22 -7.37
CA PHE A 31 -19.80 -4.56 -8.22
C PHE A 31 -20.31 -4.79 -9.65
N SER A 32 -20.41 -3.71 -10.43
CA SER A 32 -21.20 -3.66 -11.66
C SER A 32 -20.66 -4.63 -12.70
N LYS A 33 -21.55 -5.48 -13.22
CA LYS A 33 -21.28 -6.34 -14.39
C LYS A 33 -21.77 -5.70 -15.70
N THR A 34 -22.34 -4.49 -15.65
CA THR A 34 -23.07 -3.88 -16.78
C THR A 34 -23.08 -2.35 -16.70
N GLY A 35 -21.96 -1.71 -17.06
CA GLY A 35 -21.90 -0.42 -17.77
C GLY A 35 -22.63 0.82 -17.22
N ASP A 36 -22.42 1.22 -15.96
CA ASP A 36 -22.15 2.64 -15.60
C ASP A 36 -21.84 2.83 -14.08
N SER A 37 -20.96 3.79 -13.80
CA SER A 37 -20.15 4.05 -12.57
C SER A 37 -18.99 3.06 -12.36
N GLY A 38 -17.86 3.28 -13.04
CA GLY A 38 -16.68 2.40 -12.98
C GLY A 38 -16.14 2.19 -11.55
N GLY A 39 -15.79 0.96 -11.21
CA GLY A 39 -15.23 0.56 -9.91
C GLY A 39 -13.70 0.61 -9.85
N LEU A 40 -13.15 0.08 -8.76
CA LEU A 40 -11.72 -0.12 -8.55
C LEU A 40 -11.45 -1.62 -8.35
N TRP A 41 -10.64 -2.21 -9.21
CA TRP A 41 -10.14 -3.57 -9.06
C TRP A 41 -8.73 -3.65 -9.63
N HIS A 42 -7.73 -3.55 -8.77
CA HIS A 42 -6.33 -3.70 -9.13
C HIS A 42 -5.74 -4.96 -8.49
N ASN A 43 -4.88 -5.65 -9.22
CA ASN A 43 -4.14 -6.81 -8.73
C ASN A 43 -2.65 -6.55 -8.89
N GLY A 44 -1.88 -6.77 -7.83
CA GLY A 44 -0.43 -6.85 -7.91
C GLY A 44 0.04 -8.30 -7.92
N ILE A 45 1.05 -8.60 -8.73
CA ILE A 45 1.79 -9.86 -8.65
C ILE A 45 3.28 -9.60 -8.85
N GLY A 46 4.11 -10.29 -8.10
CA GLY A 46 5.56 -10.21 -8.29
C GLY A 46 6.34 -11.02 -7.27
N ILE A 47 7.52 -10.52 -6.94
CA ILE A 47 8.45 -11.16 -6.02
C ILE A 47 8.47 -10.41 -4.70
N GLY A 48 8.40 -11.15 -3.61
CA GLY A 48 8.59 -10.64 -2.27
C GLY A 48 9.69 -11.39 -1.54
N THR A 49 10.25 -10.75 -0.53
CA THR A 49 11.28 -11.31 0.31
C THR A 49 11.23 -10.75 1.72
N ASP A 50 11.57 -11.60 2.69
CA ASP A 50 11.84 -11.16 4.05
C ASP A 50 13.30 -10.73 4.16
N VAL A 51 13.51 -9.49 4.62
CA VAL A 51 14.82 -8.84 4.70
C VAL A 51 15.13 -8.46 6.14
N ASP A 52 16.27 -8.92 6.63
CA ASP A 52 16.81 -8.50 7.92
C ASP A 52 17.57 -7.17 7.77
N LEU A 53 17.03 -6.13 8.40
CA LEU A 53 17.62 -4.80 8.39
C LEU A 53 18.10 -4.41 9.79
N PRO A 54 19.24 -3.68 9.89
CA PRO A 54 19.67 -3.09 11.14
C PRO A 54 18.54 -2.27 11.77
N TRP A 55 18.40 -2.37 13.08
CA TRP A 55 17.36 -1.75 13.90
C TRP A 55 15.93 -2.28 13.66
N TYR A 56 15.48 -2.40 12.42
CA TYR A 56 14.13 -2.85 12.06
C TYR A 56 13.88 -4.33 12.38
N GLY A 57 14.91 -5.19 12.33
CA GLY A 57 14.72 -6.63 12.37
C GLY A 57 14.23 -7.14 11.01
N THR A 58 13.42 -8.19 11.01
CA THR A 58 12.87 -8.78 9.79
C THR A 58 11.72 -7.94 9.25
N THR A 59 11.79 -7.58 7.98
CA THR A 59 10.83 -6.73 7.26
C THR A 59 10.41 -7.39 5.95
N GLY A 60 9.21 -7.08 5.45
CA GLY A 60 8.75 -7.58 4.15
C GLY A 60 9.04 -6.56 3.05
N LEU A 61 9.67 -6.98 1.96
CA LEU A 61 9.95 -6.16 0.78
C LEU A 61 9.38 -6.84 -0.47
N ASN A 62 8.64 -6.10 -1.28
CA ASN A 62 7.94 -6.63 -2.45
C ASN A 62 8.12 -5.72 -3.65
N LEU A 63 8.33 -6.31 -4.82
CA LEU A 63 8.27 -5.63 -6.12
C LEU A 63 7.23 -6.33 -6.98
N LEU A 64 6.18 -5.61 -7.33
CA LEU A 64 5.03 -6.15 -8.06
C LEU A 64 4.75 -5.38 -9.34
N ALA A 65 4.29 -6.06 -10.38
CA ALA A 65 3.61 -5.43 -11.52
C ALA A 65 2.12 -5.30 -11.20
N THR A 66 1.46 -4.26 -11.69
CA THR A 66 0.06 -3.96 -11.41
C THR A 66 -0.81 -4.20 -12.64
N TYR A 67 -1.84 -5.02 -12.50
CA TYR A 67 -2.92 -5.18 -13.47
C TYR A 67 -4.17 -4.46 -12.99
N LYS A 68 -4.66 -3.49 -13.75
CA LYS A 68 -5.82 -2.67 -13.43
C LYS A 68 -7.02 -3.20 -14.18
N ARG A 69 -7.82 -4.06 -13.54
CA ARG A 69 -9.00 -4.64 -14.18
C ARG A 69 -10.11 -3.58 -14.30
N GLU A 70 -10.33 -2.81 -13.24
CA GLU A 70 -11.27 -1.69 -13.15
C GLU A 70 -10.50 -0.53 -12.49
N ASP A 71 -10.54 0.67 -13.07
CA ASP A 71 -9.81 1.84 -12.55
C ASP A 71 -10.58 3.14 -12.83
N TYR A 72 -11.85 3.17 -12.43
CA TYR A 72 -12.74 4.31 -12.62
C TYR A 72 -12.78 4.82 -14.08
N GLN A 73 -12.69 3.91 -15.06
CA GLN A 73 -12.65 4.23 -16.50
C GLN A 73 -11.42 5.04 -16.93
N SER A 74 -10.30 4.94 -16.20
CA SER A 74 -9.03 5.54 -16.61
C SER A 74 -8.48 4.89 -17.88
N SER A 75 -7.54 5.56 -18.53
CA SER A 75 -6.76 5.02 -19.66
C SER A 75 -5.99 3.73 -19.31
N GLY A 76 -5.74 3.46 -18.03
CA GLY A 76 -5.07 2.25 -17.53
C GLY A 76 -5.99 1.04 -17.36
N GLU A 77 -7.31 1.19 -17.49
CA GLU A 77 -8.26 0.11 -17.29
C GLU A 77 -8.08 -1.03 -18.31
N GLY A 78 -8.15 -2.28 -17.81
CA GLY A 78 -7.92 -3.50 -18.58
C GLY A 78 -6.45 -3.80 -18.88
N LYS A 79 -5.48 -3.01 -18.39
CA LYS A 79 -4.05 -3.09 -18.76
C LYS A 79 -3.14 -3.43 -17.59
N TRP A 80 -1.94 -3.91 -17.93
CA TRP A 80 -0.80 -3.88 -17.03
C TRP A 80 -0.21 -2.47 -17.05
N ASP A 81 -0.28 -1.77 -15.93
CA ASP A 81 0.12 -0.37 -15.86
C ASP A 81 0.78 -0.07 -14.51
N GLY A 82 2.10 0.11 -14.57
CA GLY A 82 2.94 0.41 -13.43
C GLY A 82 3.38 -0.78 -12.59
N TYR A 83 4.30 -0.45 -11.69
CA TYR A 83 4.93 -1.32 -10.72
C TYR A 83 4.75 -0.73 -9.32
N SER A 84 4.86 -1.58 -8.30
CA SER A 84 4.72 -1.19 -6.90
C SER A 84 5.88 -1.77 -6.11
N LEU A 85 6.68 -0.90 -5.50
CA LEU A 85 7.65 -1.26 -4.47
C LEU A 85 6.99 -1.10 -3.10
N GLN A 86 6.84 -2.18 -2.35
CA GLN A 86 6.18 -2.18 -1.06
C GLN A 86 7.10 -2.72 0.01
N TRP A 87 7.29 -1.95 1.08
CA TRP A 87 8.11 -2.33 2.23
C TRP A 87 7.34 -2.12 3.53
N ASN A 88 7.33 -3.11 4.42
CA ASN A 88 6.62 -3.04 5.71
C ASN A 88 7.49 -3.51 6.87
N TRP A 89 7.23 -2.96 8.06
CA TRP A 89 7.99 -3.28 9.27
C TRP A 89 7.11 -3.35 10.52
N PHE A 90 7.57 -4.14 11.49
CA PHE A 90 7.01 -4.20 12.83
C PHE A 90 8.15 -4.36 13.84
N LYS A 91 8.35 -3.35 14.67
CA LYS A 91 9.44 -3.30 15.65
C LYS A 91 8.93 -3.01 17.05
N PRO A 92 8.92 -3.98 17.97
CA PRO A 92 8.75 -3.70 19.39
C PRO A 92 9.88 -2.76 19.88
N LEU A 93 9.50 -1.66 20.51
CA LEU A 93 10.41 -0.65 21.06
C LEU A 93 10.66 -0.85 22.56
N HIS A 94 9.60 -1.18 23.31
CA HIS A 94 9.67 -1.32 24.76
C HIS A 94 8.64 -2.32 25.25
N PHE A 95 9.06 -3.23 26.14
CA PHE A 95 8.20 -4.20 26.83
C PHE A 95 8.02 -3.78 28.29
N PHE A 96 6.77 -3.70 28.73
CA PHE A 96 6.42 -3.41 30.11
C PHE A 96 6.33 -4.70 30.94
N GLU A 97 6.46 -4.59 32.26
CA GLU A 97 6.42 -5.73 33.20
C GLU A 97 5.09 -6.50 33.16
N ASN A 98 3.98 -5.83 32.79
CA ASN A 98 2.66 -6.44 32.65
C ASN A 98 2.47 -7.21 31.33
N GLY A 99 3.54 -7.42 30.55
CA GLY A 99 3.52 -8.16 29.29
C GLY A 99 3.01 -7.36 28.08
N THR A 100 2.62 -6.09 28.27
CA THR A 100 2.27 -5.20 27.17
C THR A 100 3.53 -4.61 26.54
N PHE A 101 3.42 -4.07 25.33
CA PHE A 101 4.56 -3.43 24.66
C PHE A 101 4.15 -2.28 23.75
N VAL A 102 5.08 -1.38 23.50
CA VAL A 102 4.95 -0.36 22.45
C VAL A 102 5.77 -0.78 21.24
N SER A 103 5.20 -0.64 20.04
CA SER A 103 5.87 -0.91 18.77
C SER A 103 5.88 0.33 17.87
N TYR A 104 6.91 0.37 17.02
CA TYR A 104 6.93 1.14 15.79
C TYR A 104 6.61 0.21 14.63
N GLN A 105 5.55 0.52 13.89
CA GLN A 105 5.10 -0.29 12.77
C GLN A 105 4.62 0.60 11.64
N GLY A 106 4.76 0.12 10.41
CA GLY A 106 4.44 0.94 9.26
C GLY A 106 4.71 0.26 7.93
N TYR A 107 4.50 1.03 6.88
CA TYR A 107 4.74 0.61 5.52
C TYR A 107 5.09 1.79 4.62
N VAL A 108 5.71 1.50 3.49
CA VAL A 108 5.78 2.39 2.34
C VAL A 108 5.34 1.63 1.09
N THR A 109 4.59 2.33 0.25
CA THR A 109 4.25 1.91 -1.10
C THR A 109 4.67 3.01 -2.04
N TYR A 110 5.54 2.67 -2.98
CA TYR A 110 5.94 3.53 -4.07
C TYR A 110 5.48 2.88 -5.38
N ASP A 111 4.43 3.44 -5.96
CA ASP A 111 3.93 3.06 -7.26
C ASP A 111 4.66 3.90 -8.32
N PHE A 112 5.09 3.29 -9.43
CA PHE A 112 5.86 3.97 -10.48
C PHE A 112 5.67 3.32 -11.85
N GLY A 113 5.96 4.07 -12.91
CA GLY A 113 5.85 3.57 -14.29
C GLY A 113 4.41 3.31 -14.73
N ALA A 114 3.43 3.98 -14.10
CA ALA A 114 2.03 3.92 -14.50
C ALA A 114 1.82 4.84 -15.72
N ASP A 115 2.40 4.45 -16.87
CA ASP A 115 2.42 5.25 -18.09
C ASP A 115 1.03 5.41 -18.71
N GLU A 116 0.19 4.37 -18.67
CA GLU A 116 -1.14 4.41 -19.29
C GLU A 116 -1.99 5.43 -18.55
N ILE A 117 -2.12 5.31 -17.23
CA ILE A 117 -2.95 6.26 -16.45
C ILE A 117 -2.44 7.70 -16.52
N ALA A 118 -1.14 7.90 -16.71
CA ALA A 118 -0.57 9.23 -16.84
C ALA A 118 -0.91 9.93 -18.16
N GLU A 119 -1.55 9.23 -19.12
CA GLU A 119 -2.14 9.85 -20.30
C GLU A 119 -3.39 10.68 -19.97
N ASP A 120 -4.09 10.32 -18.89
CA ASP A 120 -5.27 11.05 -18.42
C ASP A 120 -4.87 12.40 -17.80
N ALA A 121 -5.62 13.45 -18.11
CA ALA A 121 -5.32 14.79 -17.65
C ALA A 121 -5.39 14.89 -16.11
N GLY A 122 -4.30 15.38 -15.49
CA GLY A 122 -4.19 15.50 -14.03
C GLY A 122 -3.83 14.20 -13.30
N ARG A 123 -3.34 13.20 -14.02
CA ARG A 123 -2.75 11.98 -13.46
C ARG A 123 -1.23 12.00 -13.60
N THR A 124 -0.56 11.14 -12.84
CA THR A 124 0.91 11.01 -12.85
C THR A 124 1.37 9.55 -12.83
N LYS A 125 2.61 9.33 -13.26
CA LYS A 125 3.25 8.02 -13.41
C LYS A 125 3.66 7.37 -12.10
N ASP A 126 3.72 8.15 -11.03
CA ASP A 126 4.20 7.71 -9.72
C ASP A 126 3.30 8.18 -8.57
N SER A 127 3.38 7.46 -7.45
CA SER A 127 2.65 7.75 -6.23
C SER A 127 3.40 7.20 -5.03
N LEU A 128 3.50 7.99 -3.96
CA LEU A 128 4.11 7.57 -2.70
C LEU A 128 3.07 7.59 -1.59
N GLN A 129 3.06 6.53 -0.78
CA GLN A 129 2.32 6.46 0.47
C GLN A 129 3.18 5.80 1.53
N MET A 130 3.51 6.52 2.59
CA MET A 130 4.31 6.04 3.70
C MET A 130 3.57 6.26 5.01
N TYR A 131 3.33 5.19 5.75
CA TYR A 131 2.67 5.22 7.05
C TYR A 131 3.65 4.86 8.17
N ASN A 132 3.65 5.65 9.24
CA ASN A 132 4.51 5.53 10.41
C ASN A 132 3.65 5.55 11.66
N GLY A 133 3.54 4.44 12.37
CA GLY A 133 2.67 4.30 13.52
C GLY A 133 3.38 3.87 14.79
N ILE A 134 2.94 4.42 15.92
CA ILE A 134 3.31 3.98 17.27
C ILE A 134 2.08 3.36 17.91
N TYR A 135 2.21 2.11 18.33
CA TYR A 135 1.10 1.33 18.88
C TYR A 135 1.46 0.77 20.24
N TRP A 136 0.54 0.84 21.17
CA TRP A 136 0.53 0.00 22.36
C TRP A 136 -0.23 -1.29 22.08
N HIS A 137 0.32 -2.41 22.53
CA HIS A 137 -0.21 -3.76 22.35
C HIS A 137 -0.34 -4.47 23.69
N ASN A 138 -1.47 -5.14 23.91
CA ASN A 138 -1.61 -6.21 24.90
C ASN A 138 -2.12 -7.50 24.22
N ASN A 139 -2.58 -8.51 24.97
CA ASN A 139 -3.07 -9.76 24.34
C ASN A 139 -4.29 -9.56 23.43
N SER A 140 -5.17 -8.61 23.75
CA SER A 140 -6.48 -8.46 23.08
C SER A 140 -6.63 -7.16 22.30
N TRP A 141 -5.71 -6.20 22.44
CA TRP A 141 -5.87 -4.85 21.90
C TRP A 141 -4.57 -4.37 21.27
N ALA A 142 -4.74 -3.57 20.21
CA ALA A 142 -3.73 -2.71 19.63
C ALA A 142 -4.32 -1.31 19.51
N ILE A 143 -3.71 -0.32 20.16
CA ILE A 143 -4.17 1.07 20.15
C ILE A 143 -3.01 1.92 19.66
N GLY A 144 -3.22 2.74 18.63
CA GLY A 144 -2.13 3.49 18.02
C GLY A 144 -2.50 4.83 17.46
N TYR A 145 -1.45 5.60 17.20
CA TYR A 145 -1.48 6.84 16.46
C TYR A 145 -0.48 6.76 15.32
N GLY A 146 -0.87 7.24 14.15
CA GLY A 146 -0.08 7.16 12.94
C GLY A 146 0.02 8.46 12.17
N LEU A 147 1.17 8.65 11.53
CA LEU A 147 1.43 9.70 10.56
C LEU A 147 1.61 9.07 9.18
N LYS A 148 0.85 9.56 8.20
CA LYS A 148 0.99 9.20 6.80
C LYS A 148 1.60 10.37 6.04
N VAL A 149 2.67 10.12 5.30
CA VAL A 149 3.23 11.03 4.29
C VAL A 149 2.83 10.48 2.94
N TYR A 150 2.33 11.32 2.05
CA TYR A 150 1.90 10.90 0.73
C TYR A 150 2.28 11.95 -0.32
N ASN A 151 2.52 11.49 -1.54
CA ASN A 151 2.77 12.33 -2.70
C ASN A 151 2.07 11.72 -3.91
N ASN A 152 1.37 12.58 -4.66
CA ASN A 152 0.53 12.18 -5.77
C ASN A 152 -0.36 10.96 -5.46
N MET A 153 -1.02 10.97 -4.30
CA MET A 153 -1.75 9.81 -3.79
C MET A 153 -2.76 9.32 -4.82
N ALA A 154 -2.78 8.00 -5.04
CA ALA A 154 -3.62 7.34 -6.04
C ALA A 154 -3.36 7.80 -7.48
N ASN A 155 -2.13 8.22 -7.81
CA ASN A 155 -1.69 8.69 -9.13
C ASN A 155 -2.36 9.99 -9.61
N PHE A 156 -2.90 10.81 -8.71
CA PHE A 156 -3.37 12.16 -9.07
C PHE A 156 -2.22 13.15 -8.93
N ASP A 157 -1.98 13.95 -9.97
CA ASP A 157 -0.97 14.99 -9.98
C ASP A 157 -1.37 16.14 -9.04
N ASP A 158 -0.53 16.41 -8.04
CA ASP A 158 -0.80 17.40 -7.01
C ASP A 158 -0.86 18.82 -7.57
N GLY A 159 -1.85 19.60 -7.13
CA GLY A 159 -2.14 20.93 -7.66
C GLY A 159 -2.80 20.96 -9.03
N SER A 160 -2.93 19.82 -9.72
CA SER A 160 -3.64 19.76 -11.00
C SER A 160 -5.12 20.09 -10.81
N SER A 161 -5.68 20.89 -11.73
CA SER A 161 -7.11 21.20 -11.75
C SER A 161 -7.85 20.53 -12.91
N ALA A 162 -7.19 19.61 -13.63
CA ALA A 162 -7.72 18.98 -14.83
C ALA A 162 -8.95 18.08 -14.57
N THR A 163 -9.14 17.65 -13.33
CA THR A 163 -10.29 16.84 -12.86
C THR A 163 -11.50 17.69 -12.49
N GLY A 164 -11.44 19.01 -12.69
CA GLY A 164 -12.51 19.96 -12.33
C GLY A 164 -12.41 20.52 -10.90
N VAL A 165 -11.50 19.98 -10.07
CA VAL A 165 -11.11 20.52 -8.77
C VAL A 165 -9.59 20.51 -8.65
N THR A 166 -9.03 21.45 -7.90
CA THR A 166 -7.60 21.44 -7.57
C THR A 166 -7.31 20.25 -6.66
N GLN A 167 -6.46 19.35 -7.14
CA GLN A 167 -6.03 18.16 -6.42
C GLN A 167 -5.08 18.54 -5.28
N ASP A 168 -5.35 18.02 -4.08
CA ASP A 168 -4.48 18.09 -2.90
C ASP A 168 -4.11 16.65 -2.53
N THR A 169 -3.12 16.13 -3.24
CA THR A 169 -2.71 14.73 -3.21
C THR A 169 -1.26 14.55 -2.79
N SER A 170 -0.62 15.60 -2.28
CA SER A 170 0.67 15.52 -1.59
C SER A 170 0.64 16.21 -0.24
N GLY A 171 1.03 15.51 0.81
CA GLY A 171 1.02 16.08 2.14
C GLY A 171 1.19 15.09 3.27
N VAL A 172 0.60 15.43 4.41
CA VAL A 172 0.61 14.64 5.63
C VAL A 172 -0.80 14.44 6.16
N GLY A 173 -1.09 13.22 6.59
CA GLY A 173 -2.33 12.84 7.25
C GLY A 173 -2.04 12.08 8.54
N HIS A 174 -3.04 11.94 9.40
CA HIS A 174 -2.89 11.20 10.65
C HIS A 174 -4.09 10.31 10.95
N TYR A 175 -3.84 9.26 11.74
CA TYR A 175 -4.82 8.24 12.07
C TYR A 175 -4.78 7.91 13.56
N PHE A 176 -5.95 7.61 14.12
CA PHE A 176 -6.11 7.00 15.43
C PHE A 176 -6.74 5.64 15.23
N ASP A 177 -6.10 4.59 15.74
CA ASP A 177 -6.51 3.21 15.50
C ASP A 177 -6.77 2.48 16.81
N ILE A 178 -7.87 1.73 16.85
CA ILE A 178 -8.21 0.82 17.95
C ILE A 178 -8.62 -0.52 17.32
N GLY A 179 -7.82 -1.56 17.56
CA GLY A 179 -8.07 -2.91 17.06
C GLY A 179 -8.20 -3.92 18.20
N TYR A 180 -9.14 -4.85 18.07
CA TYR A 180 -9.28 -6.02 18.94
C TYR A 180 -8.68 -7.27 18.28
N LYS A 181 -7.94 -8.07 19.05
CA LYS A 181 -7.30 -9.32 18.64
C LYS A 181 -8.10 -10.49 19.23
N PHE A 182 -8.68 -11.29 18.33
CA PHE A 182 -9.50 -12.47 18.65
C PHE A 182 -8.64 -13.69 18.98
#